data_AF-A0A1J5P6X2-F1
#
_entry.id   AF-A0A1J5P6X2-F1
#
_cell.length_a   1.000
_cell.length_b   1.000
_cell.length_c   1.000
_cell.angle_alpha   90.00
_cell.angle_beta   90.00
_cell.angle_gamma   90.00
#
_symmetry.space_group_name_H-M   'P 1'
#
loop_
_entity.id
_entity.type
_entity.pdbx_description
1 polymer ?
#
loop_
_entity_poly.entity_id
_entity_poly.type
_entity_poly.pdbx_seq_one_letter_code
_entity_poly.pdbx_strand_id
1 'polypeptide(L)'
;MTMIALVTGAIWGEPMWGTWWAWDPRLTSFLILFLFYLGYMALWAAIEDPDTAADLTSVLCLVGSVFAILSRYAVNFWNQGLHQGPSLTIAQQQHVADAYWYPLMISIAGFILFFVMMVLLRTRTEIRSRRLQALLARERMA
;
A
#
# COMPACT_ATOMS: atom_id res chain seq x y z
N MET A 1 1.07 -6.27 -1.89
CA MET A 1 1.14 -6.28 -0.41
C MET A 1 -0.24 -6.34 0.25
N THR A 2 -1.23 -5.54 -0.19
CA THR A 2 -2.59 -5.52 0.38
C THR A 2 -3.26 -6.90 0.45
N MET A 3 -3.22 -7.69 -0.63
CA MET A 3 -3.73 -9.07 -0.62
C MET A 3 -3.01 -9.97 0.40
N ILE A 4 -1.67 -9.95 0.41
CA ILE A 4 -0.87 -10.75 1.34
C ILE A 4 -1.25 -10.38 2.78
N ALA A 5 -1.31 -9.09 3.10
CA ALA A 5 -1.69 -8.61 4.43
C ALA A 5 -3.11 -9.02 4.84
N LEU A 6 -4.09 -9.02 3.92
CA LEU A 6 -5.44 -9.52 4.20
C LEU A 6 -5.42 -11.03 4.52
N VAL A 7 -4.71 -11.83 3.71
CA VAL A 7 -4.63 -13.29 3.90
C VAL A 7 -3.88 -13.64 5.18
N THR A 8 -2.67 -13.11 5.36
CA THR A 8 -1.86 -13.38 6.57
C THR A 8 -2.52 -12.79 7.82
N GLY A 9 -3.22 -11.66 7.69
CA GLY A 9 -3.98 -11.06 8.77
C GLY A 9 -5.17 -11.92 9.19
N ALA A 10 -5.90 -12.51 8.24
CA ALA A 10 -7.00 -13.43 8.55
C ALA A 10 -6.50 -14.72 9.22
N ILE A 11 -5.38 -15.29 8.73
CA ILE A 11 -4.72 -16.45 9.33
C ILE A 11 -4.29 -16.16 10.78
N TRP A 12 -3.79 -14.96 11.05
CA TRP A 12 -3.43 -14.54 12.40
C TRP A 12 -4.64 -14.19 13.28
N GLY A 13 -5.73 -13.71 12.67
CA GLY A 13 -6.95 -13.30 13.37
C GLY A 13 -7.70 -14.46 14.03
N GLU A 14 -7.73 -15.63 13.38
CA GLU A 14 -8.39 -16.83 13.93
C GLU A 14 -7.88 -17.22 15.32
N PRO A 15 -6.57 -17.43 15.56
CA PRO A 15 -6.09 -17.83 16.88
C PRO A 15 -6.14 -16.70 17.91
N MET A 16 -6.13 -15.43 17.47
CA MET A 16 -6.05 -14.28 18.38
C MET A 16 -7.41 -13.75 18.81
N TRP A 17 -8.41 -13.83 17.93
CA TRP A 17 -9.73 -13.24 18.14
C TRP A 17 -10.87 -14.24 17.96
N GLY A 18 -10.59 -15.49 17.57
CA GLY A 18 -11.61 -16.51 17.29
C GLY A 18 -12.37 -16.29 15.98
N THR A 19 -11.89 -15.41 15.09
CA THR A 19 -12.50 -15.15 13.78
C THR A 19 -11.48 -14.73 12.74
N TRP A 20 -11.69 -15.15 11.49
CA TRP A 20 -10.88 -14.76 10.33
C TRP A 20 -11.14 -13.33 9.87
N TRP A 21 -12.30 -12.76 10.23
CA TRP A 21 -12.72 -11.44 9.78
C TRP A 21 -13.67 -10.76 10.77
N ALA A 22 -13.52 -9.45 10.90
CA ALA A 22 -14.48 -8.58 11.55
C ALA A 22 -14.77 -7.39 10.64
N TRP A 23 -16.04 -6.96 10.61
CA TRP A 23 -16.48 -5.82 9.82
C TRP A 23 -16.22 -4.48 10.52
N ASP A 24 -15.04 -4.33 11.12
CA ASP A 24 -14.66 -3.08 11.76
C ASP A 24 -14.14 -2.05 10.74
N PRO A 25 -14.15 -0.75 11.09
CA PRO A 25 -13.74 0.30 10.16
C PRO A 25 -12.30 0.19 9.67
N ARG A 26 -11.38 -0.39 10.45
CA ARG A 26 -9.96 -0.53 10.06
C ARG A 26 -9.81 -1.61 8.99
N LEU A 27 -10.37 -2.81 9.22
CA LEU A 27 -10.30 -3.92 8.28
C LEU A 27 -11.08 -3.63 7.00
N THR A 28 -12.28 -3.06 7.13
CA THR A 28 -13.12 -2.68 5.98
C THR A 28 -12.42 -1.65 5.11
N SER A 29 -11.78 -0.63 5.71
CA SER A 29 -10.99 0.37 4.97
C SER A 29 -9.82 -0.27 4.22
N PHE A 30 -9.15 -1.26 4.83
CA PHE A 30 -8.04 -1.97 4.19
C PHE A 30 -8.50 -2.89 3.05
N LEU A 31 -9.68 -3.52 3.18
CA LEU A 31 -10.33 -4.25 2.08
C LEU A 31 -10.68 -3.33 0.92
N ILE A 32 -11.24 -2.15 1.20
CA ILE A 32 -11.52 -1.14 0.16
C ILE A 32 -10.21 -0.74 -0.52
N LEU A 33 -9.13 -0.48 0.23
CA LEU A 33 -7.81 -0.18 -0.35
C LEU A 33 -7.31 -1.31 -1.27
N PHE A 34 -7.56 -2.57 -0.93
CA PHE A 34 -7.26 -3.70 -1.82
C PHE A 34 -8.06 -3.65 -3.12
N LEU A 35 -9.37 -3.35 -3.06
CA LEU A 35 -10.20 -3.19 -4.25
C LEU A 35 -9.75 -1.99 -5.11
N PHE A 36 -9.36 -0.88 -4.50
CA PHE A 36 -8.74 0.25 -5.21
C PHE A 36 -7.45 -0.15 -5.92
N TYR A 37 -6.63 -1.00 -5.30
CA TYR A 37 -5.42 -1.54 -5.92
C TYR A 37 -5.73 -2.43 -7.13
N LEU A 38 -6.76 -3.29 -7.05
CA LEU A 38 -7.24 -4.05 -8.20
C LEU A 38 -7.77 -3.13 -9.31
N GLY A 39 -8.56 -2.12 -8.93
CA GLY A 39 -9.07 -1.10 -9.86
C GLY A 39 -7.95 -0.33 -10.56
N TYR A 40 -6.87 0.01 -9.85
CA TYR A 40 -5.69 0.66 -10.42
C TYR A 40 -5.05 -0.22 -11.51
N MET A 41 -4.84 -1.50 -11.22
CA MET A 41 -4.26 -2.43 -12.21
C MET A 41 -5.19 -2.64 -13.40
N ALA A 42 -6.49 -2.79 -13.15
CA ALA A 42 -7.48 -2.96 -14.20
C ALA A 42 -7.54 -1.73 -15.12
N LEU A 43 -7.45 -0.53 -14.57
CA LEU A 43 -7.51 0.71 -15.36
C LEU A 43 -6.25 0.90 -16.22
N TRP A 44 -5.07 0.60 -15.68
CA TRP A 44 -3.82 0.55 -16.47
C TRP A 44 -3.85 -0.49 -17.59
N ALA A 45 -4.58 -1.59 -17.41
CA ALA A 45 -4.70 -2.64 -18.42
C ALA A 45 -5.77 -2.34 -19.48
N ALA A 46 -6.80 -1.55 -19.14
CA ALA A 46 -7.95 -1.29 -20.00
C ALA A 46 -7.79 -0.05 -20.90
N ILE A 47 -6.98 0.93 -20.48
CA ILE A 47 -6.77 2.17 -21.22
C ILE A 47 -5.51 2.06 -22.09
N GLU A 48 -5.68 2.20 -23.40
CA GLU A 48 -4.59 2.08 -24.38
C GLU A 48 -3.63 3.28 -24.33
N ASP A 49 -4.17 4.49 -24.16
CA ASP A 49 -3.37 5.71 -24.07
C ASP A 49 -2.71 5.82 -22.69
N PRO A 50 -1.37 5.73 -22.60
CA PRO A 50 -0.67 5.69 -21.31
C PRO A 50 -0.83 6.96 -20.48
N ASP A 51 -0.97 8.12 -21.13
CA ASP A 51 -1.12 9.40 -20.43
C ASP A 51 -2.52 9.51 -19.81
N THR A 52 -3.58 9.15 -20.55
CA THR A 52 -4.94 9.04 -20.01
C THR A 52 -5.01 8.01 -18.87
N ALA A 53 -4.36 6.85 -19.02
CA ALA A 53 -4.29 5.83 -17.96
C ALA A 53 -3.62 6.40 -16.70
N ALA A 54 -2.54 7.16 -16.85
CA ALA A 54 -1.85 7.82 -15.74
C ALA A 54 -2.75 8.84 -15.03
N ASP A 55 -3.45 9.69 -15.77
CA ASP A 55 -4.32 10.72 -15.20
C ASP A 55 -5.47 10.10 -14.40
N LEU A 56 -6.20 9.15 -14.99
CA LEU A 56 -7.33 8.50 -14.32
C LEU A 56 -6.88 7.71 -13.08
N THR A 57 -5.77 6.98 -13.19
CA THR A 57 -5.24 6.21 -12.06
C THR A 57 -4.64 7.09 -10.96
N SER A 58 -4.16 8.29 -11.28
CA SER A 58 -3.71 9.25 -10.28
C SER A 58 -4.86 9.71 -9.37
N VAL A 59 -6.03 10.01 -9.96
CA VAL A 59 -7.25 10.37 -9.21
C VAL A 59 -7.69 9.20 -8.34
N LEU A 60 -7.70 7.99 -8.90
CA LEU A 60 -8.04 6.78 -8.15
C LEU A 60 -7.10 6.58 -6.95
N CYS A 61 -5.80 6.80 -7.12
CA CYS A 61 -4.81 6.72 -6.05
C CYS A 61 -5.04 7.77 -4.95
N LEU A 62 -5.38 9.01 -5.33
CA LEU A 62 -5.68 10.06 -4.36
C LEU A 62 -6.89 9.70 -3.50
N VAL A 63 -7.97 9.24 -4.14
CA VAL A 63 -9.18 8.78 -3.43
C VAL A 63 -8.88 7.56 -2.56
N GLY A 64 -8.17 6.56 -3.09
CA GLY A 64 -7.79 5.35 -2.36
C GLY A 64 -6.93 5.63 -1.12
N SER A 65 -6.05 6.64 -1.19
CA SER A 65 -5.18 7.04 -0.08
C SER A 65 -5.95 7.51 1.15
N VAL A 66 -7.17 8.03 0.98
CA VAL A 66 -8.06 8.39 2.09
C VAL A 66 -8.36 7.16 2.95
N PHE A 67 -8.56 5.99 2.35
CA PHE A 67 -8.83 4.75 3.09
C PHE A 67 -7.61 4.24 3.86
N ALA A 68 -6.39 4.54 3.42
CA ALA A 68 -5.19 4.25 4.20
C ALA A 68 -5.14 5.09 5.49
N ILE A 69 -5.46 6.38 5.39
CA ILE A 69 -5.56 7.29 6.55
C ILE A 69 -6.70 6.84 7.47
N LEU A 70 -7.87 6.55 6.91
CA LEU A 70 -9.03 6.07 7.65
C LEU A 70 -8.71 4.77 8.39
N SER A 71 -8.05 3.80 7.75
CA SER A 71 -7.66 2.54 8.39
C SER A 71 -6.73 2.75 9.59
N ARG A 72 -5.75 3.66 9.48
CA ARG A 72 -4.83 3.99 10.58
C ARG A 72 -5.56 4.60 11.77
N TYR A 73 -6.39 5.61 11.50
CA TYR A 73 -6.99 6.45 12.54
C TYR A 73 -8.40 6.05 12.95
N ALA A 74 -9.01 5.03 12.32
CA ALA A 74 -10.36 4.54 12.60
C ALA A 74 -10.64 4.33 14.11
N VAL A 75 -9.65 3.83 14.85
CA VAL A 75 -9.74 3.60 16.31
C VAL A 75 -10.00 4.87 17.12
N ASN A 76 -9.61 6.04 16.59
CA ASN A 76 -9.82 7.33 17.26
C ASN A 76 -11.22 7.90 17.03
N PHE A 77 -11.93 7.37 16.02
CA PHE A 77 -13.26 7.86 15.63
C PHE A 77 -14.37 6.88 16.02
N TRP A 78 -14.08 5.57 16.00
CA TRP A 78 -15.01 4.51 16.34
C TRP A 78 -14.46 3.60 17.42
N ASN A 79 -15.22 3.47 18.51
CA ASN A 79 -14.99 2.46 19.56
C ASN A 79 -15.52 1.08 19.12
N GLN A 80 -15.15 0.64 17.92
CA GLN A 80 -15.58 -0.63 17.33
C GLN A 80 -14.37 -1.40 16.82
N GLY A 81 -14.39 -2.72 17.04
CA GLY A 81 -13.38 -3.65 16.52
C GLY A 81 -12.56 -4.33 17.61
N LEU A 82 -11.70 -5.25 17.15
CA LEU A 82 -10.87 -6.12 17.99
C LEU A 82 -9.44 -5.57 18.18
N HIS A 83 -9.18 -4.40 17.61
CA HIS A 83 -7.85 -3.84 17.53
C HIS A 83 -7.48 -3.08 18.80
N GLN A 84 -6.31 -3.40 19.34
CA GLN A 84 -5.69 -2.61 20.40
C GLN A 84 -5.18 -1.25 19.89
N GLY A 85 -4.91 -0.35 20.85
CA GLY A 85 -4.26 0.93 20.61
C GLY A 85 -2.83 0.80 20.07
N PRO A 86 -2.23 1.90 19.60
CA PRO A 86 -0.88 1.88 19.03
C PRO A 86 0.17 1.51 20.09
N SER A 87 1.04 0.55 19.77
CA SER A 87 2.19 0.18 20.61
C SER A 87 3.39 1.12 20.46
N LEU A 88 3.38 1.95 19.42
CA LEU A 88 4.37 2.99 19.16
C LEU A 88 3.72 4.36 19.33
N THR A 89 4.05 5.05 20.42
CA THR A 89 3.50 6.37 20.73
C THR A 89 4.64 7.36 20.90
N ILE A 90 4.57 8.51 20.22
CA ILE A 90 5.58 9.58 20.32
C ILE A 90 5.57 10.21 21.73
N ALA A 91 4.43 10.18 22.41
CA ALA A 91 4.24 10.80 23.71
C ALA A 91 4.76 9.99 24.91
N GLN A 92 4.88 8.67 24.77
CA GLN A 92 5.41 7.80 25.83
C GLN A 92 6.91 7.62 25.59
N GLN A 93 7.72 7.98 26.59
CA GLN A 93 9.19 7.83 26.54
C GLN A 93 9.67 6.36 26.56
N GLN A 94 8.77 5.39 26.47
CA GLN A 94 9.06 3.98 26.57
C GLN A 94 8.52 3.25 25.33
N HIS A 95 9.42 2.60 24.61
CA HIS A 95 9.08 1.75 23.47
C HIS A 95 8.73 0.33 23.93
N VAL A 96 8.21 -0.48 23.00
CA VAL A 96 8.09 -1.94 23.22
C VAL A 96 9.43 -2.54 23.63
N ALA A 97 9.41 -3.67 24.34
CA ALA A 97 10.64 -4.30 24.84
C ALA A 97 11.70 -4.46 23.74
N ASP A 98 12.97 -4.30 24.12
CA ASP A 98 14.12 -4.25 23.19
C ASP A 98 14.17 -5.45 22.23
N ALA A 99 13.78 -6.63 22.71
CA ALA A 99 13.69 -7.86 21.92
C ALA A 99 12.77 -7.73 20.68
N TYR A 100 11.78 -6.84 20.71
CA TYR A 100 10.88 -6.55 19.59
C TYR A 100 11.22 -5.23 18.89
N TRP A 101 11.79 -4.26 19.62
CA TRP A 101 12.12 -2.94 19.09
C TRP A 101 13.16 -2.99 17.96
N TYR A 102 14.29 -3.68 18.17
CA TYR A 102 15.34 -3.74 17.15
C TYR A 102 14.90 -4.42 15.85
N PRO A 103 14.26 -5.62 15.88
CA PRO A 103 13.71 -6.23 14.67
C PRO A 103 12.70 -5.33 13.95
N LEU A 104 11.87 -4.61 14.70
CA LEU A 104 10.88 -3.68 14.15
C LEU A 104 11.56 -2.52 13.40
N MET A 105 12.56 -1.88 14.00
CA MET A 105 13.28 -0.75 13.37
C MET A 105 14.04 -1.20 12.12
N ILE A 106 14.71 -2.35 12.16
CA ILE A 106 15.41 -2.92 11.01
C ILE A 106 14.41 -3.22 9.89
N SER A 107 13.25 -3.78 10.22
CA SER A 107 12.20 -4.10 9.24
C SER A 107 11.65 -2.83 8.60
N ILE A 108 11.34 -1.79 9.39
CA ILE A 108 10.85 -0.50 8.88
C ILE A 108 11.88 0.12 7.92
N ALA A 109 13.14 0.20 8.32
CA ALA A 109 14.21 0.73 7.48
C ALA A 109 14.36 -0.08 6.19
N GLY A 110 14.35 -1.42 6.30
CA GLY A 110 14.42 -2.33 5.15
C GLY A 110 13.28 -2.14 4.16
N PHE A 111 12.04 -2.03 4.64
CA PHE A 111 10.88 -1.79 3.78
C PHE A 111 10.89 -0.41 3.12
N ILE A 112 11.35 0.64 3.82
CA ILE A 112 11.51 1.98 3.24
C ILE A 112 12.57 1.95 2.13
N LEU A 113 13.74 1.36 2.39
CA LEU A 113 14.81 1.25 1.41
C LEU A 113 14.37 0.41 0.21
N PHE A 114 13.67 -0.69 0.44
CA PHE A 114 13.10 -1.53 -0.62
C PHE A 114 12.09 -0.74 -1.47
N PHE A 115 11.19 0.02 -0.84
CA PHE A 115 10.25 0.88 -1.56
C PHE A 115 10.97 1.91 -2.43
N VAL A 116 11.93 2.65 -1.88
CA VAL A 116 12.71 3.65 -2.62
C VAL A 116 13.47 3.00 -3.78
N MET A 117 14.11 1.85 -3.55
CA MET A 117 14.79 1.10 -4.59
C MET A 117 13.83 0.70 -5.72
N MET A 118 12.65 0.18 -5.39
CA MET A 118 11.64 -0.20 -6.39
C MET A 118 11.14 1.00 -7.21
N VAL A 119 10.93 2.16 -6.57
CA VAL A 119 10.57 3.41 -7.26
C VAL A 119 11.66 3.82 -8.24
N LEU A 120 12.92 3.88 -7.79
CA LEU A 120 14.05 4.27 -8.64
C LEU A 120 14.24 3.32 -9.83
N LEU A 121 14.12 2.01 -9.59
CA LEU A 121 14.20 1.00 -10.66
C LEU A 121 13.08 1.19 -11.68
N ARG A 122 11.83 1.37 -11.23
CA ARG A 122 10.67 1.58 -12.11
C ARG A 122 10.80 2.86 -12.94
N THR A 123 11.19 3.98 -12.33
CA THR A 123 11.42 5.23 -13.05
C THR A 123 12.52 5.07 -14.09
N ARG A 124 13.62 4.39 -13.76
CA ARG A 124 14.71 4.13 -14.71
C ARG A 124 14.26 3.25 -15.87
N THR A 125 13.48 2.20 -15.62
CA THR A 125 12.94 1.35 -16.69
C THR A 125 11.98 2.11 -17.59
N GLU A 126 11.13 2.97 -17.02
CA GLU A 126 10.16 3.77 -17.77
C GLU A 126 10.86 4.78 -18.69
N ILE A 127 11.84 5.53 -18.17
CA ILE A 127 12.64 6.47 -18.97
C ILE A 127 13.33 5.76 -20.14
N ARG A 128 13.87 4.56 -19.90
CA ARG A 128 14.53 3.75 -20.95
C ARG A 128 13.54 3.27 -22.01
N SER A 129 12.36 2.82 -21.58
CA SER A 129 11.28 2.39 -22.49
C SER A 129 10.87 3.53 -23.42
N ARG A 130 10.57 4.71 -22.87
CA ARG A 130 10.21 5.92 -23.64
C ARG A 130 11.31 6.34 -24.62
N ARG A 131 12.57 6.30 -24.20
CA ARG A 131 13.72 6.60 -25.08
C ARG A 131 13.82 5.62 -26.25
N LEU A 132 13.63 4.33 -26.00
CA LEU A 132 13.67 3.31 -27.06
C LEU A 132 12.55 3.54 -28.08
N GLN A 133 11.32 3.80 -27.63
CA GLN A 133 10.19 4.10 -28.52
C GLN A 133 10.45 5.33 -29.39
N ALA A 134 11.00 6.41 -28.81
CA ALA A 134 11.35 7.62 -29.56
C ALA A 134 12.43 7.38 -30.62
N LEU A 135 13.42 6.52 -30.34
CA LEU A 135 14.46 6.16 -31.32
C LEU A 135 13.90 5.31 -32.46
N LEU A 136 13.08 4.30 -32.16
CA LEU A 136 12.42 3.46 -33.18
C LEU A 136 11.48 4.28 -34.07
N ALA A 137 10.77 5.26 -33.50
CA ALA A 137 9.93 6.15 -34.29
C ALA A 137 10.76 7.01 -35.27
N ARG A 138 11.94 7.49 -34.85
CA ARG A 138 12.86 8.24 -35.74
C ARG A 138 13.42 7.38 -36.86
N GLU A 139 13.82 6.14 -36.56
CA GLU A 139 14.33 5.21 -37.56
C GLU A 139 13.29 4.89 -38.64
N ARG A 140 12.01 4.73 -38.26
CA ARG A 140 10.92 4.50 -39.22
C ARG A 140 10.59 5.70 -40.12
N MET A 141 11.02 6.90 -39.75
CA MET A 141 10.80 8.13 -40.53
C MET A 141 11.97 8.45 -41.47
N ALA A 142 13.12 7.78 -41.31
CA ALA A 142 14.29 7.90 -42.17
C ALA A 142 14.22 6.90 -43.33
#